data_AF-A0A535MSF9-F1
#
_entry.id   AF-A0A535MSF9-F1
#
_cell.length_a   1.000
_cell.length_b   1.000
_cell.length_c   1.000
_cell.angle_alpha   90.00
_cell.angle_beta   90.00
_cell.angle_gamma   90.00
#
_symmetry.space_group_name_H-M   'P 1'
#
loop_
_entity.id
_entity.type
_entity.pdbx_description
1 polymer ?
#
loop_
_entity_poly.entity_id
_entity_poly.type
_entity_poly.pdbx_seq_one_letter_code
_entity_poly.pdbx_strand_id
1 'polypeptide(L)'
;MTAATARRRSSLLTPIQTRIVVGCVSLARLHREILGCTRCVEAGYLPRAAPVLSGYPDNRIMLIGQAPGAVEAVRRLPFQGRSRNVLMGWLIRAGFSSEAQVRRQVYMTSIT
;
A
#
# COMPACT_ATOMS: atom_id res chain seq x y z
N MET A 1 30.70 -43.90 -30.92
CA MET A 1 29.54 -44.17 -30.04
C MET A 1 29.95 -43.72 -28.65
N THR A 2 29.59 -42.52 -28.19
CA THR A 2 28.30 -42.23 -27.55
C THR A 2 27.98 -40.73 -27.61
N ALA A 3 26.69 -40.42 -27.81
CA ALA A 3 26.15 -39.10 -28.10
C ALA A 3 26.16 -38.16 -26.88
N ALA A 4 26.60 -36.92 -27.10
CA ALA A 4 26.44 -35.82 -26.14
C ALA A 4 25.00 -35.29 -26.20
N THR A 5 24.19 -35.60 -25.19
CA THR A 5 22.82 -35.11 -25.05
C THR A 5 22.82 -33.64 -24.65
N ALA A 6 22.54 -32.76 -25.61
CA ALA A 6 22.35 -31.32 -25.38
C ALA A 6 21.12 -31.07 -24.49
N ARG A 7 21.34 -30.59 -23.26
CA ARG A 7 20.27 -30.08 -22.38
C ARG A 7 19.68 -28.80 -23.00
N ARG A 8 18.49 -28.90 -23.58
CA ARG A 8 17.65 -27.74 -23.90
C ARG A 8 17.31 -27.00 -22.61
N ARG A 9 17.88 -25.80 -22.43
CA ARG A 9 17.38 -24.84 -21.43
C ARG A 9 16.07 -24.27 -21.98
N SER A 10 14.95 -24.72 -21.43
CA SER A 10 13.64 -24.12 -21.67
C SER A 10 13.64 -22.71 -21.08
N SER A 11 13.85 -21.70 -21.92
CA SER A 11 13.65 -20.30 -21.58
C SER A 11 12.21 -19.94 -21.88
N LEU A 12 11.33 -20.15 -20.89
CA LEU A 12 9.97 -19.63 -20.91
C LEU A 12 9.74 -18.85 -19.61
N LEU A 13 10.44 -17.73 -19.50
CA LEU A 13 10.07 -16.64 -18.61
C LEU A 13 10.06 -15.39 -19.46
N THR A 14 8.99 -15.24 -20.25
CA THR A 14 8.67 -13.96 -20.86
C THR A 14 8.41 -12.99 -19.71
N PRO A 15 9.21 -11.94 -19.50
CA PRO A 15 8.90 -10.96 -18.47
C PRO A 15 7.56 -10.33 -18.85
N ILE A 16 6.59 -10.40 -17.93
CA ILE A 16 5.36 -9.62 -18.01
C ILE A 16 5.79 -8.16 -17.96
N GLN A 17 6.05 -7.55 -19.11
CA GLN A 17 6.30 -6.12 -19.23
C GLN A 17 4.96 -5.41 -19.18
N THR A 18 4.35 -5.37 -17.99
CA THR A 18 3.20 -4.49 -17.75
C THR A 18 3.73 -3.06 -17.84
N ARG A 19 3.53 -2.44 -19.00
CA ARG A 19 3.82 -1.04 -19.20
C ARG A 19 2.83 -0.24 -18.35
N ILE A 20 3.23 0.11 -17.13
CA ILE A 20 2.45 1.01 -16.27
C ILE A 20 2.50 2.36 -16.97
N VAL A 21 1.43 2.69 -17.69
CA VAL A 21 1.21 4.06 -18.18
C VAL A 21 0.84 4.89 -16.95
N VAL A 22 1.85 5.52 -16.34
CA VAL A 22 1.62 6.50 -15.27
C VAL A 22 1.13 7.77 -15.94
N GLY A 23 -0.18 7.92 -16.04
CA GLY A 23 -0.77 9.24 -16.32
C GLY A 23 -0.37 10.23 -15.22
N CYS A 24 -0.22 11.51 -15.56
CA CYS A 24 0.00 12.57 -14.58
C CYS A 24 -1.31 12.83 -13.80
N VAL A 25 -1.63 11.95 -12.85
CA VAL A 25 -2.69 12.17 -11.87
C VAL A 25 -2.03 12.74 -10.63
N SER A 26 -2.47 13.92 -10.18
CA SER A 26 -1.96 14.47 -8.92
C SER A 26 -2.36 13.56 -7.76
N LEU A 27 -1.47 13.40 -6.77
CA LEU A 27 -1.76 12.57 -5.60
C LEU A 27 -3.06 12.99 -4.90
N ALA A 28 -3.32 14.30 -4.83
CA ALA A 28 -4.56 14.83 -4.26
C ALA A 28 -5.81 14.39 -5.04
N ARG A 29 -5.72 14.27 -6.38
CA ARG A 29 -6.83 13.72 -7.18
C ARG A 29 -7.02 12.24 -6.90
N LEU A 30 -5.94 11.46 -6.89
CA LEU A 30 -5.99 10.03 -6.58
C LEU A 30 -6.56 9.78 -5.17
N HIS A 31 -6.18 10.59 -4.18
CA HIS A 31 -6.73 10.54 -2.82
C HIS A 31 -8.24 10.73 -2.81
N ARG A 32 -8.75 11.73 -3.54
CA ARG A 32 -10.21 11.95 -3.66
C ARG A 32 -10.92 10.77 -4.29
N GLU A 33 -10.36 10.22 -5.37
CA GLU A 33 -10.93 9.07 -6.08
C GLU A 33 -10.97 7.82 -5.19
N ILE A 34 -9.89 7.53 -4.45
CA ILE A 34 -9.84 6.39 -3.52
C ILE A 34 -10.82 6.60 -2.36
N LEU A 35 -10.84 7.78 -1.73
CA LEU A 35 -11.70 8.07 -0.59
C LEU A 35 -13.20 7.99 -0.94
N GLY A 36 -13.56 8.26 -2.19
CA GLY A 36 -14.93 8.17 -2.71
C GLY A 36 -15.30 6.80 -3.31
N CYS A 37 -14.40 5.82 -3.33
CA CYS A 37 -14.63 4.54 -4.00
C CYS A 37 -15.64 3.66 -3.24
N THR A 38 -16.65 3.15 -3.96
CA THR A 38 -17.75 2.31 -3.44
C THR A 38 -17.84 0.94 -4.10
N ARG A 39 -16.94 0.60 -5.03
CA ARG A 39 -17.01 -0.61 -5.87
C ARG A 39 -17.24 -1.91 -5.10
N CYS A 40 -16.52 -2.12 -3.99
CA CYS A 40 -16.69 -3.34 -3.18
C CYS A 40 -18.02 -3.40 -2.44
N VAL A 41 -18.64 -2.24 -2.15
CA VAL A 41 -19.98 -2.17 -1.57
C VAL A 41 -21.03 -2.47 -2.63
N GLU A 42 -20.89 -1.87 -3.81
CA GLU A 42 -21.78 -2.12 -4.96
C GLU A 42 -21.76 -3.59 -5.39
N ALA A 43 -20.61 -4.23 -5.32
CA ALA A 43 -20.45 -5.66 -5.59
C ALA A 43 -20.89 -6.58 -4.43
N GLY A 44 -21.31 -6.02 -3.29
CA GLY A 44 -21.79 -6.79 -2.13
C GLY A 44 -20.69 -7.45 -1.28
N TYR A 45 -19.41 -7.14 -1.49
CA TYR A 45 -18.30 -7.70 -0.72
C TYR A 45 -18.14 -7.04 0.65
N LEU A 46 -18.54 -5.78 0.79
CA LEU A 46 -18.41 -5.00 2.03
C LEU A 46 -19.72 -4.29 2.37
N PRO A 47 -20.10 -4.19 3.66
CA PRO A 47 -21.25 -3.39 4.07
C PRO A 47 -21.00 -1.89 3.97
N ARG A 48 -19.73 -1.45 4.02
CA ARG A 48 -19.32 -0.05 3.94
C ARG A 48 -17.87 0.07 3.47
N ALA A 49 -17.62 1.00 2.55
CA ALA A 49 -16.26 1.36 2.15
C ALA A 49 -15.60 2.23 3.22
N ALA A 50 -14.38 1.87 3.63
CA ALA A 50 -13.61 2.60 4.62
C ALA A 50 -12.12 2.79 4.25
N PRO A 51 -11.80 3.22 3.01
CA PRO A 51 -10.42 3.41 2.60
C PRO A 51 -9.68 4.37 3.55
N VAL A 52 -8.43 4.03 3.87
CA VAL A 52 -7.54 4.87 4.68
C VAL A 52 -6.24 5.14 3.94
N LEU A 53 -5.87 6.41 3.93
CA LEU A 53 -4.65 6.89 3.30
C LEU A 53 -4.24 8.22 3.92
N SER A 54 -2.94 8.43 4.06
CA SER A 54 -2.35 9.68 4.51
C SER A 54 -0.92 9.76 4.01
N GLY A 55 -0.52 10.93 3.51
CA GLY A 55 0.83 11.17 3.03
C GLY A 55 0.86 12.24 1.95
N TYR A 56 2.05 12.46 1.43
CA TYR A 56 2.41 13.56 0.55
C TYR A 56 3.21 13.05 -0.65
N PRO A 57 3.22 13.78 -1.78
CA PRO A 57 3.96 13.36 -2.98
C PRO A 57 5.48 13.26 -2.79
N ASP A 58 6.02 13.94 -1.79
CA ASP A 58 7.46 13.97 -1.46
C ASP A 58 7.87 12.87 -0.47
N ASN A 59 6.94 12.03 0.00
CA ASN A 59 7.28 10.89 0.86
C ASN A 59 8.11 9.85 0.10
N ARG A 60 9.21 9.42 0.72
CA ARG A 60 10.15 8.43 0.15
C ARG A 60 9.97 7.02 0.71
N ILE A 61 9.11 6.88 1.70
CA ILE A 61 8.80 5.60 2.35
C ILE A 61 7.29 5.41 2.27
N MET A 62 6.86 4.21 1.89
CA MET A 62 5.46 3.82 1.88
C MET A 62 5.26 2.63 2.82
N LEU A 63 4.28 2.75 3.72
CA LEU A 63 3.85 1.72 4.65
C LEU A 63 2.44 1.27 4.28
N ILE A 64 2.31 -0.02 3.97
CA ILE A 64 1.05 -0.63 3.53
C ILE A 64 0.60 -1.63 4.59
N GLY A 65 -0.52 -1.34 5.23
CA GLY A 65 -1.22 -2.27 6.11
C GLY A 65 -2.13 -3.23 5.32
N GLN A 66 -2.74 -4.19 6.03
CA GLN A 66 -3.70 -5.10 5.42
C GLN A 66 -5.05 -4.41 5.20
N ALA A 67 -5.75 -4.06 6.28
CA ALA A 67 -7.09 -3.49 6.21
C ALA A 67 -7.34 -2.45 7.32
N PRO A 68 -8.27 -1.51 7.11
CA PRO A 68 -8.77 -0.62 8.17
C PRO A 68 -9.41 -1.45 9.29
N GLY A 69 -8.99 -1.21 10.54
CA GLY A 69 -9.68 -1.71 11.72
C GLY A 69 -10.93 -0.90 12.06
N ALA A 70 -11.64 -1.28 13.13
CA ALA A 70 -12.87 -0.60 13.55
C ALA A 70 -12.67 0.89 13.87
N VAL A 71 -11.51 1.26 14.43
CA VAL A 71 -11.18 2.66 14.75
C VAL A 71 -10.88 3.44 13.48
N GLU A 72 -10.10 2.85 12.57
CA GLU A 72 -9.74 3.42 11.28
C GLU A 72 -10.98 3.60 10.38
N ALA A 73 -11.96 2.70 10.46
CA ALA A 73 -13.19 2.80 9.70
C ALA A 73 -14.00 4.05 10.03
N VAL A 74 -13.91 4.53 11.27
CA VAL A 74 -14.55 5.76 11.75
C VAL A 74 -13.65 6.96 11.50
N ARG A 75 -12.38 6.90 11.94
CA ARG A 75 -11.46 8.05 11.92
C ARG A 75 -10.86 8.34 10.54
N ARG A 76 -10.95 7.40 9.60
CA ARG A 76 -10.39 7.48 8.24
C ARG A 76 -8.90 7.80 8.18
N LEU A 77 -8.16 7.44 9.22
CA LEU A 77 -6.71 7.62 9.31
C LEU A 77 -6.03 6.26 9.52
N PRO A 78 -4.91 5.98 8.85
CA PRO A 78 -4.22 4.70 8.98
C PRO A 78 -3.50 4.58 10.33
N PHE A 79 -3.43 3.33 10.83
CA PHE A 79 -2.73 2.92 12.05
C PHE A 79 -3.13 3.73 13.30
N GLN A 80 -4.41 3.69 13.63
CA GLN A 80 -5.00 4.37 14.80
C GLN A 80 -5.47 3.40 15.89
N GLY A 81 -5.55 2.11 15.59
CA GLY A 81 -5.96 1.05 16.50
C GLY A 81 -4.82 0.54 17.40
N ARG A 82 -5.01 -0.67 17.94
CA ARG A 82 -4.12 -1.29 18.93
C ARG A 82 -2.67 -1.44 18.47
N SER A 83 -2.44 -1.68 17.18
CA SER A 83 -1.11 -1.89 16.61
C SER A 83 -0.28 -0.60 16.52
N ARG A 84 -0.90 0.58 16.66
CA ARG A 84 -0.24 1.89 16.54
C ARG A 84 0.99 2.00 17.43
N ASN A 85 0.85 1.75 18.72
CA ASN A 85 1.95 1.99 19.68
C ASN A 85 3.17 1.11 19.38
N VAL A 86 2.92 -0.15 19.00
CA VAL A 86 3.98 -1.10 18.66
C VAL A 86 4.69 -0.66 17.38
N LEU A 87 3.93 -0.35 16.32
CA LEU A 87 4.48 0.13 15.05
C LEU A 87 5.29 1.42 15.21
N MET A 88 4.74 2.42 15.88
CA MET A 88 5.45 3.69 16.10
C MET A 88 6.70 3.49 16.96
N GLY A 89 6.64 2.61 17.96
CA GLY A 89 7.82 2.21 18.74
C GLY A 89 8.90 1.55 17.89
N TRP A 90 8.54 0.71 16.91
CA TRP A 90 9.51 0.12 15.98
C TRP A 90 10.17 1.17 15.10
N LEU A 91 9.40 2.10 14.55
CA LEU A 91 9.92 3.16 13.69
C LEU A 91 10.80 4.13 14.48
N ILE A 92 10.43 4.48 15.71
CA ILE A 92 11.29 5.31 16.56
C ILE A 92 12.62 4.61 16.83
N ARG A 93 12.60 3.31 17.17
CA ARG A 93 13.84 2.51 17.32
C ARG A 93 14.65 2.40 16.02
N ALA A 94 14.00 2.51 14.86
CA ALA A 94 14.65 2.51 13.55
C ALA A 94 15.23 3.88 13.15
N GLY A 95 15.15 4.91 14.00
CA GLY A 95 15.80 6.21 13.80
C GLY A 95 14.87 7.40 13.59
N PHE A 96 13.55 7.23 13.68
CA PHE A 96 12.62 8.36 13.72
C PHE A 96 12.58 8.99 15.12
N SER A 97 12.52 10.32 15.21
CA SER A 97 12.49 11.06 16.48
C SER A 97 11.13 11.12 17.15
N SER A 98 10.04 10.96 16.39
CA SER A 98 8.67 11.02 16.90
C SER A 98 7.65 10.41 15.92
N GLU A 99 6.47 10.06 16.42
CA GLU A 99 5.35 9.69 15.55
C GLU A 99 4.95 10.81 14.59
N ALA A 100 5.06 12.08 15.01
CA ALA A 100 4.77 13.22 14.14
C ALA A 100 5.71 13.24 12.92
N GLN A 101 7.01 12.96 13.14
CA GLN A 101 7.98 12.84 12.05
C GLN A 101 7.63 11.65 11.14
N VAL A 102 7.30 10.50 11.72
CA VAL A 102 6.87 9.32 10.95
C VAL A 102 5.70 9.67 10.05
N ARG A 103 4.62 10.24 10.59
CA ARG A 103 3.40 10.58 9.82
C ARG A 103 3.64 11.65 8.76
N ARG A 104 4.68 12.47 8.89
CA ARG A 104 5.07 13.43 7.86
C ARG A 104 5.89 12.80 6.74
N GLN A 105 6.78 11.87 7.06
CA GLN A 105 7.79 11.36 6.12
C GLN A 105 7.42 10.02 5.47
N VAL A 106 6.45 9.31 6.05
CA VAL A 106 5.98 8.01 5.58
C VAL A 106 4.57 8.14 5.03
N TYR A 107 4.38 7.75 3.77
CA TYR A 107 3.05 7.56 3.19
C TYR A 107 2.43 6.29 3.78
N MET A 108 1.21 6.36 4.28
CA MET A 108 0.53 5.24 4.95
C MET A 108 -0.81 4.92 4.30
N THR A 109 -1.07 3.64 4.04
CA THR A 109 -2.36 3.17 3.51
C THR A 109 -2.60 1.69 3.83
N SER A 110 -3.67 1.10 3.30
CA SER A 110 -4.02 -0.33 3.36
C SER A 110 -4.24 -0.91 1.96
N ILE A 111 -4.20 -2.24 1.82
CA ILE A 111 -4.53 -2.89 0.55
C ILE A 111 -6.05 -2.93 0.29
N THR A 112 -6.87 -2.95 1.35
CA THR A 112 -8.34 -2.92 1.27
C THR A 112 -8.92 -1.56 1.64
#